data_AF-A0A952RFD0-F1
#
_entry.id   AF-A0A952RFD0-F1
#
_cell.length_a   1.000
_cell.length_b   1.000
_cell.length_c   1.000
_cell.angle_alpha   90.00
_cell.angle_beta   90.00
_cell.angle_gamma   90.00
#
_symmetry.space_group_name_H-M   'P 1'
#
loop_
_entity.id
_entity.type
_entity.pdbx_description
1 polymer ?
#
loop_
_entity_poly.entity_id
_entity_poly.type
_entity_poly.pdbx_seq_one_letter_code
_entity_poly.pdbx_strand_id
1 'polypeptide(L)'
;MTSDALDPLRACCARVGFDLDRAGSALLERMLLLAEGSGTFDDAVRLADHAHRVFAHYAKTKPDRAFDALERRTVVLASLFSDIGKTGPADAGADDRRTIVEAFAVENVRDDQQPVATFLRTYFAADAEERIARFAAMGIDPALSLREFWNLHAHWTLAISEAAGLPPEATAAAATHHMLDDVNPDSIVGDDDRFTRSFGQNTTFDRAEKLVILLDKYDAVRRRGGRSHEGAIAWLRERIAQSDRFRDDAELLELVADVDAAIGASP
;
A
#
# COMPACT_ATOMS: atom_id res chain seq x y z
N MET A 1 2.30 10.95 -24.71
CA MET A 1 1.82 9.66 -24.15
C MET A 1 0.80 9.99 -23.08
N THR A 2 -0.29 9.26 -23.08
CA THR A 2 -1.63 9.64 -22.60
C THR A 2 -1.68 10.08 -21.14
N SER A 3 -1.80 11.40 -20.94
CA SER A 3 -2.08 12.04 -19.65
C SER A 3 -3.32 11.43 -18.98
N ASP A 4 -4.31 11.03 -19.78
CA ASP A 4 -5.65 10.63 -19.33
C ASP A 4 -5.65 9.39 -18.42
N ALA A 5 -4.65 8.51 -18.53
CA ALA A 5 -4.57 7.32 -17.69
C ALA A 5 -4.47 7.65 -16.19
N LEU A 6 -3.91 8.82 -15.84
CA LEU A 6 -3.79 9.27 -14.45
C LEU A 6 -4.97 10.14 -13.97
N ASP A 7 -5.97 10.40 -14.81
CA ASP A 7 -7.09 11.27 -14.43
C ASP A 7 -7.85 10.81 -13.17
N PRO A 8 -8.09 9.50 -12.96
CA PRO A 8 -8.68 9.03 -11.69
C PRO A 8 -7.84 9.41 -10.47
N LEU A 9 -6.50 9.29 -10.56
CA LEU A 9 -5.58 9.69 -9.49
C LEU A 9 -5.59 11.19 -9.27
N ARG A 10 -5.56 11.98 -10.35
CA ARG A 10 -5.68 13.45 -10.26
C ARG A 10 -6.95 13.86 -9.53
N ALA A 11 -8.08 13.24 -9.87
CA ALA A 11 -9.35 13.50 -9.23
C ALA A 11 -9.31 13.17 -7.73
N CYS A 12 -8.76 12.01 -7.33
CA CYS A 12 -8.63 11.66 -5.92
C CYS A 12 -7.67 12.60 -5.16
N CYS A 13 -6.53 12.96 -5.76
CA CYS A 13 -5.57 13.90 -5.18
C CYS A 13 -6.19 15.30 -4.97
N ALA A 14 -6.90 15.81 -5.98
CA ALA A 14 -7.52 17.13 -5.92
C ALA A 14 -8.58 17.23 -4.79
N ARG A 15 -9.30 16.14 -4.50
CA ARG A 15 -10.28 16.09 -3.39
C ARG A 15 -9.68 16.29 -2.01
N VAL A 16 -8.37 16.12 -1.87
CA VAL A 16 -7.62 16.37 -0.62
C VAL A 16 -6.60 17.51 -0.76
N GLY A 17 -6.77 18.35 -1.77
CA GLY A 17 -5.94 19.54 -1.98
C GLY A 17 -4.50 19.21 -2.40
N PHE A 18 -4.26 18.05 -3.02
CA PHE A 18 -2.97 17.68 -3.59
C PHE A 18 -2.99 17.83 -5.12
N ASP A 19 -2.04 18.59 -5.64
CA ASP A 19 -1.83 18.77 -7.08
C ASP A 19 -0.83 17.73 -7.58
N LEU A 20 -1.34 16.65 -8.18
CA LEU A 20 -0.53 15.52 -8.64
C LEU A 20 0.49 15.93 -9.71
N ASP A 21 0.16 16.91 -10.56
CA ASP A 21 1.04 17.35 -11.64
C ASP A 21 2.26 18.13 -11.13
N ARG A 22 2.28 18.49 -9.83
CA ARG A 22 3.45 19.05 -9.14
C ARG A 22 4.33 17.99 -8.47
N ALA A 23 3.90 16.73 -8.44
CA ALA A 23 4.73 15.65 -7.92
C ALA A 23 5.90 15.37 -8.88
N GLY A 24 6.97 14.74 -8.38
CA GLY A 24 8.13 14.39 -9.21
C GLY A 24 7.77 13.51 -10.41
N SER A 25 8.35 13.77 -11.59
CA SER A 25 8.04 13.01 -12.81
C SER A 25 8.24 11.51 -12.66
N ALA A 26 9.24 11.09 -11.88
CA ALA A 26 9.50 9.70 -11.56
C ALA A 26 8.33 9.00 -10.85
N LEU A 27 7.55 9.72 -10.03
CA LEU A 27 6.34 9.17 -9.41
C LEU A 27 5.27 8.91 -10.46
N LEU A 28 5.04 9.87 -11.35
CA LEU A 28 4.02 9.77 -12.41
C LEU A 28 4.35 8.65 -13.40
N GLU A 29 5.61 8.53 -13.79
CA GLU A 29 6.11 7.44 -14.64
C GLU A 29 5.86 6.07 -14.00
N ARG A 30 6.08 5.94 -12.70
CA ARG A 30 5.84 4.69 -11.96
C ARG A 30 4.35 4.38 -11.82
N MET A 31 3.50 5.37 -11.57
CA MET A 31 2.05 5.16 -11.56
C MET A 31 1.51 4.78 -12.93
N LEU A 32 2.03 5.38 -14.01
CA LEU A 32 1.69 4.98 -15.38
C LEU A 32 2.10 3.52 -15.65
N LEU A 33 3.31 3.14 -15.24
CA LEU A 33 3.77 1.76 -15.38
C LEU A 33 2.88 0.77 -14.60
N LEU A 34 2.45 1.13 -13.40
CA LEU A 34 1.51 0.30 -12.62
C LEU A 34 0.15 0.20 -13.29
N ALA A 35 -0.35 1.27 -13.90
CA ALA A 35 -1.61 1.28 -14.65
C ALA A 35 -1.54 0.42 -15.92
N GLU A 36 -0.38 0.38 -16.58
CA GLU A 36 -0.16 -0.43 -17.79
C GLU A 36 0.08 -1.90 -17.46
N GLY A 37 0.79 -2.19 -16.35
CA GLY A 37 1.36 -3.50 -16.08
C GLY A 37 0.69 -4.33 -14.98
N SER A 38 -0.24 -3.78 -14.20
CA SER A 38 -0.83 -4.50 -13.06
C SER A 38 -2.20 -3.97 -12.62
N GLY A 39 -2.92 -4.74 -11.79
CA GLY A 39 -4.15 -4.27 -11.13
C GLY A 39 -3.92 -3.25 -10.00
N THR A 40 -2.66 -2.93 -9.68
CA THR A 40 -2.27 -2.08 -8.55
C THR A 40 -2.85 -0.66 -8.64
N PHE A 41 -2.91 -0.09 -9.84
CA PHE A 41 -3.48 1.24 -10.04
C PHE A 41 -4.98 1.27 -9.70
N ASP A 42 -5.72 0.24 -10.12
CA ASP A 42 -7.14 0.14 -9.81
C ASP A 42 -7.39 -0.16 -8.33
N ASP A 43 -6.50 -0.97 -7.70
CA ASP A 43 -6.48 -1.18 -6.24
C ASP A 43 -6.36 0.18 -5.53
N ALA A 44 -5.36 0.98 -5.88
CA ALA A 44 -5.12 2.31 -5.30
C ALA A 44 -6.34 3.25 -5.37
N VAL A 45 -7.00 3.33 -6.54
CA VAL A 45 -8.23 4.14 -6.71
C VAL A 45 -9.37 3.62 -5.84
N ARG A 46 -9.56 2.30 -5.75
CA ARG A 46 -10.58 1.70 -4.87
C ARG A 46 -10.32 1.98 -3.40
N LEU A 47 -9.08 1.85 -2.93
CA LEU A 47 -8.72 2.15 -1.54
C LEU A 47 -9.04 3.62 -1.21
N ALA A 48 -8.77 4.55 -2.11
CA ALA A 48 -9.13 5.96 -1.92
C ALA A 48 -10.66 6.18 -1.86
N ASP A 49 -11.44 5.46 -2.68
CA ASP A 49 -12.90 5.49 -2.58
C ASP A 49 -13.40 4.94 -1.23
N HIS A 50 -12.85 3.81 -0.78
CA HIS A 50 -13.17 3.24 0.53
C HIS A 50 -12.86 4.21 1.68
N ALA A 51 -11.71 4.91 1.63
CA ALA A 51 -11.38 5.95 2.59
C ALA A 51 -12.45 7.06 2.63
N HIS A 52 -12.90 7.53 1.46
CA HIS A 52 -13.95 8.54 1.38
C HIS A 52 -15.29 8.08 1.98
N ARG A 53 -15.63 6.81 1.83
CA ARG A 53 -16.83 6.23 2.45
C ARG A 53 -16.72 6.20 3.97
N VAL A 54 -15.55 5.86 4.52
CA VAL A 54 -15.28 5.93 5.96
C VAL A 54 -15.39 7.38 6.47
N PHE A 55 -14.83 8.35 5.76
CA PHE A 55 -14.98 9.76 6.16
C PHE A 55 -16.43 10.23 6.15
N ALA A 56 -17.21 9.83 5.15
CA ALA A 56 -18.63 10.15 5.08
C ALA A 56 -19.43 9.50 6.22
N HIS A 57 -19.09 8.26 6.58
CA HIS A 57 -19.65 7.58 7.75
C HIS A 57 -19.37 8.37 9.04
N TYR A 58 -18.12 8.79 9.26
CA TYR A 58 -17.73 9.58 10.42
C TYR A 58 -18.44 10.94 10.47
N ALA A 59 -18.49 11.67 9.36
CA ALA A 59 -19.20 12.95 9.29
C ALA A 59 -20.70 12.83 9.64
N LYS A 60 -21.31 11.68 9.32
CA LYS A 60 -22.73 11.42 9.57
C LYS A 60 -23.01 10.90 10.98
N THR A 61 -22.16 10.02 11.51
CA THR A 61 -22.48 9.21 12.71
C THR A 61 -21.62 9.56 13.92
N LYS A 62 -20.44 10.14 13.70
CA LYS A 62 -19.45 10.50 14.73
C LYS A 62 -18.81 11.87 14.41
N PRO A 63 -19.60 12.97 14.26
CA PRO A 63 -19.08 14.26 13.79
C PRO A 63 -17.97 14.84 14.69
N ASP A 64 -18.06 14.63 16.01
CA ASP A 64 -17.04 15.10 16.97
C ASP A 64 -15.71 14.34 16.86
N ARG A 65 -15.71 13.20 16.16
CA ARG A 65 -14.53 12.38 15.87
C ARG A 65 -14.19 12.37 14.39
N ALA A 66 -14.77 13.25 13.57
CA ALA A 66 -14.53 13.26 12.13
C ALA A 66 -13.03 13.35 11.80
N PHE A 67 -12.63 12.73 10.69
CA PHE A 67 -11.26 12.87 10.17
C PHE A 67 -11.03 14.31 9.73
N ASP A 68 -9.98 14.93 10.25
CA ASP A 68 -9.61 16.29 9.91
C ASP A 68 -9.00 16.39 8.51
N ALA A 69 -8.61 17.60 8.10
CA ALA A 69 -8.05 17.80 6.76
C ALA A 69 -6.69 17.09 6.56
N LEU A 70 -5.85 17.02 7.60
CA LEU A 70 -4.55 16.39 7.54
C LEU A 70 -4.68 14.87 7.45
N GLU A 71 -5.52 14.28 8.27
CA GLU A 71 -5.74 12.82 8.29
C GLU A 71 -6.40 12.36 6.99
N ARG A 72 -7.41 13.10 6.51
CA ARG A 72 -8.05 12.79 5.21
C ARG A 72 -7.05 12.82 4.07
N ARG A 73 -6.16 13.82 4.05
CA ARG A 73 -5.10 13.92 3.05
C ARG A 73 -4.09 12.79 3.18
N THR A 74 -3.69 12.46 4.41
CA THR A 74 -2.75 11.36 4.72
C THR A 74 -3.29 10.04 4.20
N VAL A 75 -4.50 9.67 4.61
CA VAL A 75 -5.13 8.39 4.22
C VAL A 75 -5.34 8.31 2.71
N VAL A 76 -5.86 9.35 2.05
CA VAL A 76 -6.12 9.30 0.61
C VAL A 76 -4.83 9.18 -0.19
N LEU A 77 -3.81 9.99 0.12
CA LEU A 77 -2.54 9.91 -0.61
C LEU A 77 -1.82 8.59 -0.30
N ALA A 78 -1.84 8.12 0.96
CA ALA A 78 -1.26 6.84 1.31
C ALA A 78 -1.95 5.67 0.59
N SER A 79 -3.28 5.66 0.52
CA SER A 79 -4.04 4.68 -0.27
C SER A 79 -3.69 4.69 -1.76
N LEU A 80 -3.37 5.86 -2.33
CA LEU A 80 -3.01 5.98 -3.74
C LEU A 80 -1.59 5.50 -4.05
N PHE A 81 -0.68 5.59 -3.07
CA PHE A 81 0.77 5.40 -3.29
C PHE A 81 1.40 4.30 -2.43
N SER A 82 0.65 3.60 -1.57
CA SER A 82 1.15 2.52 -0.70
C SER A 82 1.91 1.43 -1.45
N ASP A 83 1.44 1.13 -2.66
CA ASP A 83 1.99 0.09 -3.52
C ASP A 83 2.97 0.62 -4.58
N ILE A 84 3.38 1.90 -4.55
CA ILE A 84 4.29 2.45 -5.56
C ILE A 84 5.63 1.70 -5.60
N GLY A 85 6.05 1.15 -4.46
CA GLY A 85 7.21 0.28 -4.35
C GLY A 85 7.14 -0.98 -5.21
N LYS A 86 5.97 -1.42 -5.70
CA LYS A 86 5.86 -2.55 -6.64
C LYS A 86 6.49 -2.26 -8.01
N THR A 87 7.04 -1.06 -8.19
CA THR A 87 7.91 -0.69 -9.31
C THR A 87 9.40 -0.87 -9.03
N GLY A 88 9.79 -1.39 -7.86
CA GLY A 88 11.18 -1.68 -7.51
C GLY A 88 11.96 -0.52 -6.88
N PRO A 89 13.27 -0.68 -6.62
CA PRO A 89 14.12 0.33 -5.99
C PRO A 89 14.02 1.72 -6.63
N ALA A 90 14.24 2.78 -5.85
CA ALA A 90 14.08 4.16 -6.30
C ALA A 90 14.98 4.51 -7.51
N ASP A 91 16.17 3.93 -7.56
CA ASP A 91 17.19 4.09 -8.60
C ASP A 91 17.10 3.08 -9.76
N ALA A 92 16.15 2.13 -9.72
CA ALA A 92 15.95 1.15 -10.78
C ALA A 92 15.68 1.83 -12.14
N GLY A 93 16.30 1.29 -13.20
CA GLY A 93 16.09 1.74 -14.58
C GLY A 93 14.70 1.36 -15.12
N ALA A 94 14.30 1.94 -16.25
CA ALA A 94 12.95 1.73 -16.82
C ALA A 94 12.63 0.24 -17.08
N ASP A 95 13.57 -0.50 -17.65
CA ASP A 95 13.38 -1.93 -17.92
C ASP A 95 13.35 -2.75 -16.63
N ASP A 96 14.11 -2.35 -15.60
CA ASP A 96 14.16 -3.04 -14.31
C ASP A 96 12.84 -2.89 -13.57
N ARG A 97 12.30 -1.66 -13.57
CA ARG A 97 10.96 -1.39 -13.03
C ARG A 97 9.91 -2.27 -13.72
N ARG A 98 9.96 -2.40 -15.05
CA ARG A 98 9.00 -3.23 -15.80
C ARG A 98 9.07 -4.70 -15.36
N THR A 99 10.27 -5.26 -15.25
CA THR A 99 10.43 -6.66 -14.81
C THR A 99 9.94 -6.89 -13.38
N ILE A 100 10.12 -5.92 -12.48
CA ILE A 100 9.58 -5.99 -11.12
C ILE A 100 8.04 -5.90 -11.15
N VAL A 101 7.46 -4.97 -11.92
CA VAL A 101 6.00 -4.85 -12.05
C VAL A 101 5.38 -6.14 -12.58
N GLU A 102 5.99 -6.76 -13.60
CA GLU A 102 5.55 -8.06 -14.11
C GLU A 102 5.58 -9.15 -13.04
N ALA A 103 6.62 -9.18 -12.19
CA ALA A 103 6.69 -10.13 -11.08
C ALA A 103 5.59 -9.90 -10.04
N PHE A 104 5.29 -8.64 -9.69
CA PHE A 104 4.18 -8.30 -8.78
C PHE A 104 2.79 -8.49 -9.39
N ALA A 105 2.68 -8.49 -10.72
CA ALA A 105 1.42 -8.74 -11.43
C ALA A 105 1.00 -10.22 -11.41
N VAL A 106 1.91 -11.14 -11.05
CA VAL A 106 1.56 -12.55 -10.87
C VAL A 106 0.78 -12.74 -9.57
N GLU A 107 -0.53 -12.93 -9.71
CA GLU A 107 -1.43 -13.16 -8.57
C GLU A 107 -1.62 -14.66 -8.26
N ASN A 108 -2.12 -14.95 -7.06
CA ASN A 108 -2.52 -16.30 -6.63
C ASN A 108 -1.37 -17.34 -6.65
N VAL A 109 -0.14 -16.90 -6.37
CA VAL A 109 0.98 -17.80 -6.13
C VAL A 109 0.69 -18.62 -4.87
N ARG A 110 0.77 -19.95 -4.99
CA ARG A 110 0.33 -20.88 -3.93
C ARG A 110 1.30 -21.02 -2.77
N ASP A 111 2.60 -20.92 -3.07
CA ASP A 111 3.67 -21.04 -2.11
C ASP A 111 4.47 -19.74 -2.11
N ASP A 112 4.27 -18.91 -1.09
CA ASP A 112 4.99 -17.65 -0.92
C ASP A 112 6.31 -17.82 -0.15
N GLN A 113 6.62 -19.03 0.30
CA GLN A 113 7.89 -19.37 0.94
C GLN A 113 8.92 -19.88 -0.08
N GLN A 114 8.49 -20.18 -1.31
CA GLN A 114 9.41 -20.58 -2.38
C GLN A 114 10.44 -19.46 -2.66
N PRO A 115 11.68 -19.82 -3.06
CA PRO A 115 12.66 -18.84 -3.49
C PRO A 115 12.21 -18.03 -4.72
N VAL A 116 12.60 -16.76 -4.80
CA VAL A 116 12.36 -15.90 -5.97
C VAL A 116 12.84 -16.54 -7.26
N ALA A 117 14.00 -17.20 -7.26
CA ALA A 117 14.51 -17.92 -8.44
C ALA A 117 13.56 -19.03 -8.92
N THR A 118 12.94 -19.77 -7.99
CA THR A 118 11.96 -20.82 -8.31
C THR A 118 10.70 -20.22 -8.89
N PHE A 119 10.22 -19.11 -8.30
CA PHE A 119 9.09 -18.35 -8.83
C PHE A 119 9.37 -17.87 -10.26
N LEU A 120 10.52 -17.24 -10.51
CA LEU A 120 10.86 -16.72 -11.85
C LEU A 120 10.95 -17.83 -12.90
N ARG A 121 11.55 -18.98 -12.57
CA ARG A 121 11.58 -20.15 -13.47
C ARG A 121 10.20 -20.73 -13.77
N THR A 122 9.27 -20.62 -12.81
CA THR A 122 7.92 -21.15 -12.94
C THR A 122 7.04 -20.25 -13.80
N TYR A 123 7.05 -18.94 -13.55
CA TYR A 123 6.11 -17.99 -14.17
C TYR A 123 6.70 -17.25 -15.39
N PHE A 124 8.02 -17.25 -15.55
CA PHE A 124 8.73 -16.55 -16.63
C PHE A 124 9.78 -17.47 -17.30
N ALA A 125 9.40 -18.70 -17.61
CA ALA A 125 10.34 -19.74 -18.06
C ALA A 125 11.18 -19.37 -19.30
N ALA A 126 10.69 -18.48 -20.17
CA ALA A 126 11.38 -18.09 -21.40
C ALA A 126 12.63 -17.23 -21.15
N ASP A 127 12.63 -16.41 -20.10
CA ASP A 127 13.67 -15.42 -19.78
C ASP A 127 14.08 -15.46 -18.28
N ALA A 128 13.75 -16.54 -17.57
CA ALA A 128 13.94 -16.66 -16.12
C ALA A 128 15.36 -16.37 -15.65
N GLU A 129 16.38 -16.95 -16.30
CA GLU A 129 17.79 -16.75 -15.88
C GLU A 129 18.26 -15.30 -16.09
N GLU A 130 17.75 -14.63 -17.13
CA GLU A 130 18.00 -13.20 -17.34
C GLU A 130 17.35 -12.37 -16.22
N ARG A 131 16.08 -12.66 -15.89
CA ARG A 131 15.38 -11.98 -14.79
C ARG A 131 16.06 -12.20 -13.44
N ILE A 132 16.52 -13.43 -13.16
CA ILE A 132 17.28 -13.77 -11.95
C ILE A 132 18.56 -12.93 -11.88
N ALA A 133 19.33 -12.86 -12.97
CA ALA A 133 20.54 -12.05 -13.01
C ALA A 133 20.27 -10.55 -12.80
N ARG A 134 19.17 -10.03 -13.38
CA ARG A 134 18.76 -8.63 -13.21
C ARG A 134 18.28 -8.33 -11.79
N PHE A 135 17.53 -9.24 -11.16
CA PHE A 135 17.12 -9.11 -9.77
C PHE A 135 18.35 -9.07 -8.85
N ALA A 136 19.31 -9.97 -9.06
CA ALA A 136 20.57 -9.96 -8.31
C ALA A 136 21.37 -8.66 -8.52
N ALA A 137 21.39 -8.11 -9.75
CA ALA A 137 22.05 -6.83 -10.04
C ALA A 137 21.38 -5.63 -9.34
N MET A 138 20.08 -5.71 -9.05
CA MET A 138 19.35 -4.74 -8.23
C MET A 138 19.50 -4.97 -6.71
N GLY A 139 20.30 -5.95 -6.29
CA GLY A 139 20.48 -6.31 -4.88
C GLY A 139 19.36 -7.17 -4.30
N ILE A 140 18.50 -7.76 -5.14
CA ILE A 140 17.47 -8.71 -4.70
C ILE A 140 18.07 -10.11 -4.77
N ASP A 141 18.34 -10.71 -3.61
CA ASP A 141 18.88 -12.07 -3.53
C ASP A 141 17.84 -13.08 -4.08
N PRO A 142 18.16 -13.84 -5.14
CA PRO A 142 17.25 -14.82 -5.72
C PRO A 142 16.87 -15.98 -4.77
N ALA A 143 17.60 -16.15 -3.67
CA ALA A 143 17.30 -17.13 -2.63
C ALA A 143 16.27 -16.64 -1.59
N LEU A 144 15.95 -15.34 -1.54
CA LEU A 144 14.89 -14.81 -0.68
C LEU A 144 13.58 -15.53 -0.96
N SER A 145 12.78 -15.71 0.09
CA SER A 145 11.41 -16.16 -0.09
C SER A 145 10.61 -15.12 -0.88
N LEU A 146 9.59 -15.58 -1.61
CA LEU A 146 8.70 -14.68 -2.35
C LEU A 146 7.98 -13.69 -1.41
N ARG A 147 7.66 -14.12 -0.18
CA ARG A 147 7.13 -13.28 0.89
C ARG A 147 8.07 -12.12 1.24
N GLU A 148 9.36 -12.40 1.45
CA GLU A 148 10.36 -11.35 1.72
C GLU A 148 10.51 -10.41 0.53
N PHE A 149 10.57 -10.95 -0.70
CA PHE A 149 10.60 -10.12 -1.91
C PHE A 149 9.39 -9.19 -2.01
N TRP A 150 8.18 -9.70 -1.76
CA TRP A 150 6.99 -8.86 -1.73
C TRP A 150 7.09 -7.80 -0.65
N ASN A 151 7.59 -8.11 0.55
CA ASN A 151 7.74 -7.14 1.63
C ASN A 151 8.76 -6.02 1.32
N LEU A 152 9.70 -6.22 0.40
CA LEU A 152 10.63 -5.16 -0.03
C LEU A 152 9.90 -3.93 -0.59
N HIS A 153 8.71 -4.09 -1.16
CA HIS A 153 8.01 -2.96 -1.76
C HIS A 153 7.61 -1.90 -0.72
N ALA A 154 7.40 -2.25 0.54
CA ALA A 154 7.14 -1.25 1.59
C ALA A 154 8.36 -0.33 1.79
N HIS A 155 9.58 -0.88 1.71
CA HIS A 155 10.84 -0.12 1.78
C HIS A 155 11.04 0.74 0.52
N TRP A 156 10.73 0.19 -0.64
CA TRP A 156 10.79 0.96 -1.89
C TRP A 156 9.74 2.07 -1.93
N THR A 157 8.53 1.84 -1.40
CA THR A 157 7.49 2.85 -1.24
C THR A 157 8.00 4.02 -0.40
N LEU A 158 8.67 3.75 0.73
CA LEU A 158 9.28 4.79 1.55
C LEU A 158 10.27 5.64 0.74
N ALA A 159 11.28 5.00 0.14
CA ALA A 159 12.31 5.70 -0.62
C ALA A 159 11.76 6.49 -1.82
N ILE A 160 10.82 5.92 -2.57
CA ILE A 160 10.20 6.57 -3.74
C ILE A 160 9.35 7.77 -3.31
N SER A 161 8.53 7.60 -2.28
CA SER A 161 7.62 8.66 -1.82
C SER A 161 8.38 9.87 -1.28
N GLU A 162 9.47 9.62 -0.53
CA GLU A 162 10.36 10.68 -0.04
C GLU A 162 11.05 11.42 -1.18
N ALA A 163 11.63 10.68 -2.13
CA ALA A 163 12.30 11.27 -3.29
C ALA A 163 11.33 12.04 -4.21
N ALA A 164 10.07 11.61 -4.28
CA ALA A 164 9.02 12.25 -5.08
C ALA A 164 8.44 13.52 -4.46
N GLY A 165 8.75 13.80 -3.19
CA GLY A 165 8.23 14.96 -2.46
C GLY A 165 6.75 14.82 -2.09
N LEU A 166 6.27 13.59 -1.84
CA LEU A 166 4.96 13.41 -1.23
C LEU A 166 4.93 14.04 0.18
N PRO A 167 3.74 14.43 0.68
CA PRO A 167 3.61 14.89 2.05
C PRO A 167 4.21 13.85 3.03
N PRO A 168 5.04 14.26 4.02
CA PRO A 168 5.70 13.33 4.90
C PRO A 168 4.74 12.40 5.65
N GLU A 169 3.59 12.90 6.09
CA GLU A 169 2.55 12.11 6.76
C GLU A 169 2.03 10.97 5.85
N ALA A 170 1.72 11.32 4.60
CA ALA A 170 1.29 10.34 3.60
C ALA A 170 2.39 9.32 3.26
N THR A 171 3.65 9.75 3.30
CA THR A 171 4.81 8.88 3.06
C THR A 171 4.95 7.84 4.16
N ALA A 172 4.85 8.26 5.42
CA ALA A 172 4.87 7.33 6.55
C ALA A 172 3.72 6.32 6.43
N ALA A 173 2.48 6.81 6.29
CA ALA A 173 1.30 5.96 6.18
C ALA A 173 1.36 4.99 4.99
N ALA A 174 1.85 5.43 3.83
CA ALA A 174 2.06 4.59 2.66
C ALA A 174 3.11 3.50 2.92
N ALA A 175 4.24 3.83 3.53
CA ALA A 175 5.31 2.87 3.81
C ALA A 175 4.92 1.85 4.89
N THR A 176 4.11 2.25 5.87
CA THR A 176 3.71 1.40 7.01
C THR A 176 2.46 0.55 6.75
N HIS A 177 1.91 0.52 5.53
CA HIS A 177 0.66 -0.19 5.23
C HIS A 177 0.73 -1.72 5.43
N HIS A 178 1.91 -2.28 5.71
CA HIS A 178 2.14 -3.68 6.08
C HIS A 178 2.57 -3.89 7.53
N MET A 179 2.42 -2.89 8.41
CA MET A 179 2.76 -3.04 9.84
C MET A 179 1.99 -4.17 10.53
N LEU A 180 0.76 -4.50 10.09
CA LEU A 180 0.01 -5.65 10.63
C LEU A 180 0.67 -7.00 10.33
N ASP A 181 1.58 -7.05 9.36
CA ASP A 181 2.41 -8.20 9.02
C ASP A 181 3.87 -8.02 9.50
N ASP A 182 4.10 -7.14 10.48
CA ASP A 182 5.41 -6.81 11.07
C ASP A 182 6.46 -6.32 10.06
N VAL A 183 6.01 -5.67 8.98
CA VAL A 183 6.90 -4.99 8.03
C VAL A 183 6.98 -3.51 8.40
N ASN A 184 8.12 -3.11 8.97
CA ASN A 184 8.41 -1.76 9.42
C ASN A 184 9.63 -1.18 8.66
N PRO A 185 9.42 -0.59 7.47
CA PRO A 185 10.51 -0.07 6.66
C PRO A 185 11.42 0.89 7.42
N ASP A 186 12.73 0.65 7.38
CA ASP A 186 13.75 1.45 8.07
C ASP A 186 13.49 1.67 9.57
N SER A 187 12.67 0.81 10.20
CA SER A 187 12.23 0.98 11.59
C SER A 187 11.64 2.37 11.87
N ILE A 188 10.81 2.88 10.95
CA ILE A 188 10.25 4.22 11.08
C ILE A 188 9.21 4.33 12.19
N VAL A 189 8.60 3.23 12.63
CA VAL A 189 7.71 3.18 13.80
C VAL A 189 8.45 2.54 14.98
N GLY A 190 8.56 3.26 16.10
CA GLY A 190 9.15 2.75 17.34
C GLY A 190 8.25 1.78 18.09
N ASP A 191 8.79 1.15 19.13
CA ASP A 191 8.03 0.25 20.03
C ASP A 191 6.97 1.00 20.85
N ASP A 192 7.09 2.33 20.98
CA ASP A 192 6.16 3.22 21.67
C ASP A 192 5.14 3.90 20.72
N ASP A 193 4.97 3.33 19.53
CA ASP A 193 4.14 3.86 18.43
C ASP A 193 4.55 5.27 17.95
N ARG A 194 5.69 5.81 18.37
CA ARG A 194 6.20 7.09 17.83
C ARG A 194 6.98 6.87 16.55
N PHE A 195 6.92 7.84 15.63
CA PHE A 195 7.84 7.81 14.50
C PHE A 195 9.27 8.11 14.97
N THR A 196 10.23 7.34 14.45
CA THR A 196 11.66 7.48 14.82
C THR A 196 12.34 8.66 14.12
N ARG A 197 11.66 9.28 13.16
CA ARG A 197 12.07 10.50 12.47
C ARG A 197 10.86 11.39 12.15
N SER A 198 11.11 12.60 11.65
CA SER A 198 10.07 13.58 11.38
C SER A 198 9.26 13.23 10.12
N PHE A 199 7.96 13.07 10.29
CA PHE A 199 6.99 12.97 9.19
C PHE A 199 5.98 14.12 9.25
N GLY A 200 6.52 15.35 9.22
CA GLY A 200 5.72 16.56 9.19
C GLY A 200 5.09 16.84 10.55
N GLN A 201 3.77 17.00 10.57
CA GLN A 201 3.01 17.23 11.81
C GLN A 201 2.70 15.92 12.54
N ASN A 202 2.81 14.76 11.87
CA ASN A 202 2.52 13.49 12.50
C ASN A 202 3.75 12.97 13.28
N THR A 203 3.57 12.74 14.58
CA THR A 203 4.65 12.27 15.47
C THR A 203 4.48 10.82 15.90
N THR A 204 3.33 10.23 15.60
CA THR A 204 2.87 8.93 16.12
C THR A 204 2.15 8.15 15.03
N PHE A 205 2.22 6.83 15.13
CA PHE A 205 1.53 5.89 14.28
C PHE A 205 0.09 5.73 14.79
N ASP A 206 -0.83 6.47 14.20
CA ASP A 206 -2.17 6.70 14.75
C ASP A 206 -3.27 6.21 13.79
N ARG A 207 -4.51 6.65 14.02
CA ARG A 207 -5.68 6.18 13.28
C ARG A 207 -5.58 6.32 11.76
N ALA A 208 -4.85 7.32 11.25
CA ALA A 208 -4.72 7.54 9.81
C ALA A 208 -3.91 6.40 9.16
N GLU A 209 -2.74 6.09 9.72
CA GLU A 209 -1.89 4.99 9.28
C GLU A 209 -2.60 3.63 9.44
N LYS A 210 -3.25 3.43 10.60
CA LYS A 210 -4.04 2.23 10.90
C LYS A 210 -5.17 2.03 9.89
N LEU A 211 -5.89 3.09 9.50
CA LEU A 211 -6.94 2.99 8.50
C LEU A 211 -6.40 2.53 7.14
N VAL A 212 -5.24 3.04 6.70
CA VAL A 212 -4.62 2.63 5.42
C VAL A 212 -4.35 1.12 5.41
N ILE A 213 -3.81 0.56 6.50
CA ILE A 213 -3.61 -0.89 6.65
C ILE A 213 -4.93 -1.65 6.48
N LEU A 214 -5.97 -1.22 7.19
CA LEU A 214 -7.26 -1.90 7.15
C LEU A 214 -7.86 -1.89 5.75
N LEU A 215 -7.75 -0.76 5.03
CA LEU A 215 -8.26 -0.62 3.66
C LEU A 215 -7.50 -1.52 2.68
N ASP A 216 -6.16 -1.56 2.77
CA ASP A 216 -5.32 -2.45 1.96
C ASP A 216 -5.68 -3.92 2.18
N LYS A 217 -5.70 -4.35 3.43
CA LYS A 217 -6.00 -5.74 3.77
C LYS A 217 -7.42 -6.13 3.43
N TYR A 218 -8.39 -5.25 3.68
CA TYR A 218 -9.78 -5.47 3.30
C TYR A 218 -9.91 -5.70 1.78
N ASP A 219 -9.37 -4.81 0.95
CA ASP A 219 -9.46 -4.94 -0.50
C ASP A 219 -8.72 -6.18 -1.02
N ALA A 220 -7.50 -6.43 -0.52
CA ALA A 220 -6.72 -7.61 -0.90
C ALA A 220 -7.49 -8.93 -0.63
N VAL A 221 -8.11 -9.06 0.54
CA VAL A 221 -8.87 -10.26 0.94
C VAL A 221 -10.17 -10.39 0.15
N ARG A 222 -10.83 -9.27 -0.17
CA ARG A 222 -12.02 -9.24 -1.02
C ARG A 222 -11.71 -9.65 -2.45
N ARG A 223 -10.70 -9.04 -3.07
CA ARG A 223 -10.39 -9.18 -4.49
C ARG A 223 -9.61 -10.46 -4.81
N ARG A 224 -8.45 -10.63 -4.16
CA ARG A 224 -7.53 -11.74 -4.42
C ARG A 224 -7.97 -12.99 -3.65
N GLY A 225 -8.45 -12.80 -2.41
CA GLY A 225 -8.98 -13.89 -1.59
C GLY A 225 -10.41 -14.34 -1.93
N GLY A 226 -11.14 -13.57 -2.75
CA GLY A 226 -12.52 -13.89 -3.14
C GLY A 226 -13.52 -13.93 -1.97
N ARG A 227 -13.21 -13.30 -0.84
CA ARG A 227 -14.06 -13.35 0.36
C ARG A 227 -15.27 -12.41 0.23
N SER A 228 -16.35 -12.77 0.91
CA SER A 228 -17.49 -11.87 1.14
C SER A 228 -17.09 -10.70 2.06
N HIS A 229 -17.99 -9.75 2.28
CA HIS A 229 -17.73 -8.57 3.13
C HIS A 229 -17.53 -9.04 4.57
N GLU A 230 -18.50 -9.79 5.08
CA GLU A 230 -18.44 -10.44 6.39
C GLU A 230 -17.17 -11.31 6.52
N GLY A 231 -16.80 -12.06 5.48
CA GLY A 231 -15.60 -12.88 5.47
C GLY A 231 -14.29 -12.09 5.51
N ALA A 232 -14.25 -10.89 4.91
CA ALA A 232 -13.11 -9.98 4.97
C ALA A 232 -13.01 -9.28 6.34
N ILE A 233 -14.13 -8.83 6.91
CA ILE A 233 -14.17 -8.25 8.26
C ILE A 233 -13.77 -9.28 9.32
N ALA A 234 -14.28 -10.51 9.22
CA ALA A 234 -13.88 -11.60 10.11
C ALA A 234 -12.38 -11.90 10.01
N TRP A 235 -11.85 -11.90 8.78
CA TRP A 235 -10.41 -12.08 8.55
C TRP A 235 -9.57 -10.98 9.20
N LEU A 236 -9.97 -9.71 9.10
CA LEU A 236 -9.26 -8.59 9.73
C LEU A 236 -9.21 -8.76 11.25
N ARG A 237 -10.34 -9.08 11.87
CA ARG A 237 -10.43 -9.31 13.32
C ARG A 237 -9.51 -10.47 13.76
N GLU A 238 -9.51 -11.56 13.01
CA GLU A 238 -8.62 -12.70 13.26
C GLU A 238 -7.15 -12.30 13.11
N ARG A 239 -6.80 -11.57 12.05
CA ARG A 239 -5.42 -11.13 11.80
C ARG A 239 -4.89 -10.20 12.91
N ILE A 240 -5.73 -9.27 13.37
CA ILE A 240 -5.40 -8.39 14.51
C ILE A 240 -5.20 -9.20 15.79
N ALA A 241 -6.09 -10.15 16.09
CA ALA A 241 -5.96 -11.00 17.28
C ALA A 241 -4.69 -11.86 17.29
N GLN A 242 -4.11 -12.15 16.11
CA GLN A 242 -2.85 -12.88 15.95
C GLN A 242 -1.61 -11.98 15.98
N SER A 243 -1.76 -10.66 15.94
CA SER A 243 -0.64 -9.72 15.97
C SER A 243 -0.23 -9.41 17.40
N ASP A 244 1.04 -9.62 17.74
CA ASP A 244 1.57 -9.26 19.06
C ASP A 244 1.47 -7.77 19.35
N ARG A 245 1.63 -6.93 18.31
CA ARG A 245 1.54 -5.47 18.41
C ARG A 245 0.10 -4.98 18.55
N PHE A 246 -0.84 -5.54 17.77
CA PHE A 246 -2.17 -4.94 17.58
C PHE A 246 -3.32 -5.68 18.28
N ARG A 247 -3.10 -6.86 18.87
CA ARG A 247 -4.19 -7.69 19.45
C ARG A 247 -5.06 -6.96 20.48
N ASP A 248 -4.48 -6.00 21.21
CA ASP A 248 -5.13 -5.24 22.27
C ASP A 248 -5.40 -3.76 21.85
N ASP A 249 -5.20 -3.42 20.57
CA ASP A 249 -5.41 -2.06 20.04
C ASP A 249 -6.92 -1.79 19.85
N ALA A 250 -7.53 -1.17 20.86
CA ALA A 250 -8.94 -0.81 20.85
C ALA A 250 -9.32 0.17 19.74
N GLU A 251 -8.41 1.07 19.34
CA GLU A 251 -8.66 2.03 18.26
C GLU A 251 -8.70 1.31 16.91
N LEU A 252 -7.77 0.38 16.66
CA LEU A 252 -7.76 -0.42 15.44
C LEU A 252 -9.02 -1.30 15.33
N LEU A 253 -9.45 -1.92 16.43
CA LEU A 253 -10.68 -2.72 16.46
C LEU A 253 -11.93 -1.86 16.23
N GLU A 254 -11.97 -0.63 16.74
CA GLU A 254 -13.04 0.32 16.43
C GLU A 254 -13.04 0.70 14.95
N LEU A 255 -11.86 0.97 14.36
CA LEU A 255 -11.73 1.26 12.93
C LEU A 255 -12.23 0.10 12.06
N VAL A 256 -12.01 -1.16 12.45
CA VAL A 256 -12.58 -2.32 11.73
C VAL A 256 -14.11 -2.28 11.74
N ALA A 257 -14.74 -1.93 12.87
CA ALA A 257 -16.19 -1.78 12.94
C ALA A 257 -16.70 -0.62 12.08
N ASP A 258 -15.92 0.45 11.94
CA ASP A 258 -16.27 1.59 11.09
C ASP A 258 -16.09 1.27 9.60
N VAL A 259 -15.09 0.48 9.23
CA VAL A 259 -14.92 -0.07 7.88
C VAL A 259 -16.09 -0.99 7.52
N ASP A 260 -16.50 -1.86 8.44
CA ASP A 260 -17.70 -2.72 8.32
C ASP A 260 -18.95 -1.87 8.03
N ALA A 261 -19.23 -0.88 8.88
CA ALA A 261 -20.40 -0.01 8.73
C ALA A 261 -20.37 0.89 7.47
N ALA A 262 -19.20 1.42 7.10
CA ALA A 262 -19.07 2.34 5.97
C ALA A 262 -19.06 1.61 4.62
N ILE A 263 -18.42 0.42 4.57
CA ILE A 263 -18.22 -0.33 3.32
C ILE A 263 -19.33 -1.37 3.10
N GLY A 264 -19.82 -2.01 4.16
CA GLY A 264 -20.87 -3.04 4.09
C GLY A 264 -22.26 -2.50 3.69
N ALA A 265 -22.51 -1.21 3.86
CA ALA A 265 -23.79 -0.58 3.58
C ALA A 265 -24.07 -0.28 2.08
N SER A 266 -23.16 -0.65 1.17
CA SER A 266 -23.40 -0.52 -0.28
C SER A 266 -24.01 -1.82 -0.83
N PRO A 267 -25.14 -1.75 -1.55
CA PRO A 267 -25.75 -2.91 -2.21
C PRO A 267 -24.84 -3.51 -3.29
#